data_AF-A0A6I3FYU2-F1
#
_entry.id   AF-A0A6I3FYU2-F1
#
_cell.length_a   1.000
_cell.length_b   1.000
_cell.length_c   1.000
_cell.angle_alpha   90.00
_cell.angle_beta   90.00
_cell.angle_gamma   90.00
#
_symmetry.space_group_name_H-M   'P 1'
#
loop_
_entity.id
_entity.type
_entity.pdbx_description
1 polymer ?
#
loop_
_entity_poly.entity_id
_entity_poly.type
_entity_poly.pdbx_seq_one_letter_code
_entity_poly.pdbx_strand_id
1 'polypeptide(L)'
;MKRFSLSKLTLPAYALLAMVFMLIPVVYTIVFSFNDSQKRTNTEWQGFTFDKWFGVCSNPDVCEALGNSIFIGAVSTLIATVLGTALAIGLVRYKFKARALVNLAL
;
A
#
# COMPACT_ATOMS: atom_id res chain seq x y z
N MET A 1 -7.69 -23.50 37.31
CA MET A 1 -8.66 -23.09 36.27
C MET A 1 -8.47 -21.59 35.98
N LYS A 2 -7.72 -21.24 34.92
CA LYS A 2 -7.48 -19.82 34.55
C LYS A 2 -8.80 -19.22 34.04
N ARG A 3 -9.39 -18.29 34.77
CA ARG A 3 -10.54 -17.50 34.30
C ARG A 3 -10.08 -16.72 33.06
N PHE A 4 -10.48 -17.17 31.87
CA PHE A 4 -10.45 -16.36 30.67
C PHE A 4 -11.32 -15.14 30.95
N SER A 5 -10.69 -14.03 31.34
CA SER A 5 -11.39 -12.78 31.55
C SER A 5 -11.86 -12.30 30.17
N LEU A 6 -13.17 -12.30 29.96
CA LEU A 6 -13.84 -11.85 28.74
C LEU A 6 -13.33 -10.46 28.29
N SER A 7 -12.95 -9.63 29.27
CA SER A 7 -12.35 -8.30 29.06
C SER A 7 -10.97 -8.31 28.39
N LYS A 8 -10.22 -9.41 28.43
CA LYS A 8 -8.93 -9.55 27.72
C LYS A 8 -9.08 -9.98 26.26
N LEU A 9 -10.27 -10.45 25.86
CA LEU A 9 -10.56 -10.89 24.49
C LEU A 9 -11.20 -9.80 23.64
N THR A 10 -11.76 -8.76 24.24
CA THR A 10 -12.44 -7.67 23.52
C THR A 10 -11.49 -6.87 22.62
N LEU A 11 -10.31 -6.50 23.12
CA LEU A 11 -9.32 -5.75 22.36
C LEU A 11 -8.78 -6.53 21.13
N PRO A 12 -8.31 -7.79 21.25
CA PRO A 12 -7.87 -8.55 20.08
C PRO A 12 -9.02 -8.86 19.13
N ALA A 13 -10.24 -9.13 19.64
CA ALA A 13 -11.40 -9.34 18.77
C ALA A 13 -11.76 -8.08 17.97
N TYR A 14 -11.73 -6.91 18.60
CA TYR A 14 -11.94 -5.63 17.93
C TYR A 14 -10.87 -5.34 16.88
N ALA A 15 -9.59 -5.52 17.23
CA ALA A 15 -8.48 -5.34 16.30
C ALA A 15 -8.58 -6.30 15.11
N LEU A 16 -8.97 -7.55 15.34
CA LEU A 16 -9.20 -8.53 14.28
C LEU A 16 -10.36 -8.11 13.37
N LEU A 17 -11.48 -7.68 13.94
CA LEU A 17 -12.63 -7.18 13.18
C LEU A 17 -12.25 -5.97 12.32
N ALA A 18 -11.53 -4.99 12.89
CA ALA A 18 -11.05 -3.83 12.15
C ALA A 18 -10.11 -4.22 11.00
N MET A 19 -9.19 -5.15 11.25
CA MET A 19 -8.27 -5.66 10.23
C MET A 19 -9.02 -6.38 9.11
N VAL A 20 -9.93 -7.30 9.46
CA VAL A 20 -10.76 -8.01 8.47
C VAL A 20 -11.56 -7.01 7.65
N PHE A 21 -12.20 -6.02 8.29
CA PHE A 21 -12.96 -4.98 7.61
C PHE A 21 -12.11 -4.19 6.61
N MET A 22 -10.90 -3.76 7.00
CA MET A 22 -9.97 -3.07 6.08
C MET A 22 -9.51 -3.95 4.91
N LEU A 23 -9.45 -5.27 5.10
CA LEU A 23 -9.03 -6.21 4.07
C LEU A 23 -10.16 -6.63 3.12
N ILE A 24 -11.44 -6.42 3.46
CA ILE A 24 -12.58 -6.71 2.56
C ILE A 24 -12.37 -6.16 1.14
N PRO A 25 -12.03 -4.86 0.92
CA PRO A 25 -11.82 -4.35 -0.44
C PRO A 25 -10.63 -5.00 -1.16
N VAL A 26 -9.59 -5.39 -0.42
CA VAL A 26 -8.43 -6.10 -1.00
C VAL A 26 -8.82 -7.52 -1.42
N VAL A 27 -9.62 -8.21 -0.61
CA VAL A 27 -10.15 -9.54 -0.96
C VAL A 27 -11.06 -9.43 -2.18
N TYR A 28 -11.90 -8.40 -2.25
CA TYR A 28 -12.75 -8.14 -3.41
C TYR A 28 -11.92 -7.98 -4.69
N THR A 29 -10.86 -7.17 -4.68
CA THR A 29 -9.99 -7.00 -5.86
C THR A 29 -9.25 -8.29 -6.23
N ILE A 30 -8.80 -9.07 -5.25
CA ILE A 30 -8.18 -10.38 -5.49
C ILE A 30 -9.18 -11.33 -6.17
N VAL A 31 -10.39 -11.47 -5.64
CA VAL A 31 -11.42 -12.36 -6.23
C VAL A 31 -11.73 -11.94 -7.66
N PHE A 32 -11.98 -10.65 -7.89
CA PHE A 32 -12.28 -10.13 -9.23
C PHE A 32 -11.08 -10.17 -10.19
N SER A 33 -9.84 -10.27 -9.70
CA SER A 33 -8.65 -10.47 -10.56
C SER A 33 -8.66 -11.79 -11.32
N PHE A 34 -9.38 -12.80 -10.82
CA PHE A 34 -9.58 -14.08 -11.47
C PHE A 34 -10.83 -14.12 -12.36
N ASN A 35 -11.54 -13.01 -12.52
CA ASN A 35 -12.73 -12.96 -13.35
C ASN A 35 -12.35 -12.97 -14.84
N ASP A 36 -13.02 -13.80 -15.63
CA ASP A 36 -12.91 -13.81 -17.08
C ASP A 36 -13.73 -12.70 -17.72
N SER A 37 -13.41 -11.45 -17.36
CA SER A 37 -14.11 -10.29 -17.89
C SER A 37 -13.69 -10.03 -19.35
N GLN A 38 -14.66 -10.09 -20.26
CA GLN A 38 -14.48 -9.78 -21.70
C GLN A 38 -14.38 -8.26 -21.97
N LYS A 39 -14.82 -7.42 -21.02
CA LYS A 39 -14.82 -5.95 -21.13
C LYS A 39 -13.85 -5.34 -20.11
N ARG A 40 -13.35 -4.12 -20.39
CA ARG A 40 -12.50 -3.35 -19.46
C ARG A 40 -13.17 -3.10 -18.09
N THR A 41 -14.49 -3.09 -18.04
CA THR A 41 -15.26 -2.89 -16.80
C THR A 41 -15.59 -4.25 -16.18
N ASN A 42 -14.93 -4.56 -15.07
CA ASN A 42 -15.06 -5.81 -14.34
C ASN A 42 -16.13 -5.70 -13.23
N THR A 43 -17.36 -5.37 -13.61
CA THR A 43 -18.47 -5.10 -12.66
C THR A 43 -19.34 -6.32 -12.38
N GLU A 44 -19.33 -7.31 -13.28
CA GLU A 44 -20.14 -8.52 -13.20
C GLU A 44 -19.24 -9.75 -13.26
N TRP A 45 -19.50 -10.73 -12.39
CA TRP A 45 -18.79 -12.01 -12.40
C TRP A 45 -19.20 -12.82 -13.63
N GLN A 46 -18.24 -13.14 -14.50
CA GLN A 46 -18.46 -13.84 -15.77
C GLN A 46 -17.94 -15.29 -15.70
N GLY A 47 -16.83 -15.53 -15.01
CA GLY A 47 -16.23 -16.86 -14.89
C GLY A 47 -14.87 -16.81 -14.20
N PHE A 48 -14.34 -17.97 -13.80
CA PHE A 48 -13.01 -18.06 -13.18
C PHE A 48 -11.95 -18.42 -14.25
N THR A 49 -10.89 -17.63 -14.35
CA THR A 49 -9.75 -17.89 -15.25
C THR A 49 -8.40 -17.52 -14.62
N PHE A 50 -7.35 -18.21 -15.04
CA PHE A 50 -5.95 -17.86 -14.76
C PHE A 50 -5.28 -17.12 -15.93
N ASP A 51 -5.96 -16.96 -17.06
CA ASP A 51 -5.36 -16.40 -18.28
C ASP A 51 -4.89 -14.96 -18.09
N LYS A 52 -5.55 -14.18 -17.22
CA LYS A 52 -5.16 -12.81 -16.87
C LYS A 52 -3.80 -12.74 -16.16
N TRP A 53 -3.41 -13.82 -15.46
CA TRP A 53 -2.13 -13.90 -14.77
C TRP A 53 -1.00 -14.38 -15.70
N PHE A 54 -1.27 -15.38 -16.55
CA PHE A 54 -0.28 -15.87 -17.51
C PHE A 54 -0.05 -14.90 -18.67
N GLY A 55 -1.09 -14.19 -19.10
CA GLY A 55 -1.05 -13.20 -20.16
C GLY A 55 -0.93 -11.76 -19.67
N VAL A 56 -0.47 -11.50 -18.44
CA VAL A 56 -0.49 -10.13 -17.87
C VAL A 56 0.26 -9.10 -18.74
N CYS A 57 1.36 -9.52 -19.38
CA CYS A 57 2.12 -8.67 -20.30
C CYS A 57 1.61 -8.70 -21.76
N SER A 58 0.53 -9.43 -22.06
CA SER A 58 -0.10 -9.35 -23.39
C SER A 58 -0.74 -7.97 -23.62
N ASN A 59 -1.07 -7.26 -22.54
CA ASN A 59 -1.39 -5.84 -22.59
C ASN A 59 -0.09 -5.05 -22.40
N PRO A 60 0.43 -4.36 -23.44
CA PRO A 60 1.70 -3.64 -23.36
C PRO A 60 1.69 -2.58 -22.25
N ASP A 61 0.55 -1.93 -22.02
CA ASP A 61 0.36 -0.90 -21.00
C ASP A 61 0.64 -1.42 -19.58
N VAL A 62 0.39 -2.70 -19.28
CA VAL A 62 0.46 -3.22 -17.90
C VAL A 62 1.91 -3.38 -17.44
N CYS A 63 2.73 -4.07 -18.25
CA CYS A 63 4.12 -4.32 -17.88
C CYS A 63 4.98 -3.07 -18.02
N GLU A 64 4.66 -2.18 -18.97
CA GLU A 64 5.29 -0.86 -19.05
C GLU A 64 4.94 0.00 -17.83
N ALA A 65 3.66 0.08 -17.44
CA ALA A 65 3.25 0.86 -16.27
C ALA A 65 3.88 0.33 -14.97
N LEU A 66 4.02 -0.99 -14.82
CA LEU A 66 4.71 -1.59 -13.69
C LEU A 66 6.19 -1.18 -13.63
N GLY A 67 6.90 -1.29 -14.77
CA GLY A 67 8.30 -0.89 -14.88
C GLY A 67 8.49 0.59 -14.54
N ASN A 68 7.65 1.45 -15.10
CA ASN A 68 7.65 2.89 -14.81
C ASN A 68 7.39 3.19 -13.33
N SER A 69 6.42 2.50 -12.71
CA SER A 69 6.09 2.69 -11.29
C SER A 69 7.25 2.30 -10.38
N ILE A 70 7.91 1.17 -10.67
CA ILE A 70 9.08 0.72 -9.90
C ILE A 70 10.23 1.70 -10.06
N PHE A 71 10.52 2.13 -11.30
CA PHE A 71 11.60 3.07 -11.58
C PHE A 71 11.39 4.41 -10.88
N ILE A 72 10.22 5.03 -11.07
CA ILE A 72 9.87 6.31 -10.45
C ILE A 72 9.85 6.17 -8.93
N GLY A 73 9.26 5.08 -8.41
CA GLY A 73 9.21 4.81 -6.97
C GLY A 73 10.59 4.68 -6.33
N ALA A 74 11.51 3.94 -6.96
CA ALA A 74 12.87 3.75 -6.47
C ALA A 74 13.67 5.07 -6.49
N VAL A 75 13.63 5.80 -7.60
CA VAL A 75 14.34 7.08 -7.73
C VAL A 75 13.78 8.12 -6.75
N SER A 76 12.47 8.22 -6.63
CA SER A 76 11.80 9.14 -5.70
C SER A 76 12.16 8.81 -4.24
N THR A 77 12.09 7.52 -3.86
CA THR A 77 12.44 7.07 -2.51
C THR A 77 13.90 7.39 -2.17
N LEU A 78 14.83 7.14 -3.11
CA LEU A 78 16.25 7.43 -2.91
C LEU A 78 16.48 8.93 -2.67
N ILE A 79 15.94 9.77 -3.54
CA ILE A 79 16.09 11.23 -3.44
C ILE A 79 15.45 11.74 -2.15
N ALA A 80 14.21 11.35 -1.86
CA ALA A 80 13.50 11.75 -0.66
C ALA A 80 14.23 11.31 0.62
N THR A 81 14.78 10.10 0.65
CA THR A 81 15.52 9.59 1.81
C THR A 81 16.82 10.37 2.01
N VAL A 82 17.59 10.63 0.94
CA VAL A 82 18.84 11.40 1.03
C VAL A 82 18.57 12.82 1.53
N LEU A 83 17.61 13.51 0.92
CA LEU A 83 17.26 14.89 1.30
C LEU A 83 16.66 14.94 2.71
N GLY A 84 15.71 14.06 3.02
CA GLY A 84 15.09 13.97 4.34
C GLY A 84 16.10 13.67 5.45
N THR A 85 17.04 12.75 5.19
CA THR A 85 18.11 12.42 6.16
C THR A 85 19.07 13.61 6.34
N ALA A 86 19.46 14.29 5.27
CA ALA A 86 20.32 15.47 5.35
C ALA A 86 19.65 16.60 6.15
N LEU A 87 18.36 16.86 5.91
CA LEU A 87 17.57 17.82 6.67
C LEU A 87 17.46 17.43 8.15
N ALA A 88 17.16 16.16 8.45
CA ALA A 88 17.08 15.64 9.81
C ALA A 88 18.40 15.83 10.57
N ILE A 89 19.55 15.51 9.96
CA ILE A 89 20.87 15.73 10.56
C ILE A 89 21.12 17.22 10.81
N GLY A 90 20.79 18.07 9.84
CA GLY A 90 20.91 19.53 9.95
C GLY A 90 20.11 20.10 11.13
N LEU A 91 18.85 19.70 11.27
CA LEU A 91 17.95 20.15 12.33
C LEU A 91 18.33 19.65 13.72
N VAL A 92 18.89 18.43 13.83
CA VAL A 92 19.27 17.84 15.12
C VAL A 92 20.61 18.38 15.60
N ARG A 93 21.61 18.52 14.72
CA ARG A 93 22.99 18.84 15.12
C ARG A 93 23.34 20.33 15.08
N TYR A 94 22.65 21.16 14.31
CA TYR A 94 23.01 22.57 14.12
C TYR A 94 21.93 23.54 14.58
N LYS A 95 22.35 24.70 15.09
CA LYS A 95 21.47 25.84 15.39
C LYS A 95 21.64 26.89 14.29
N PHE A 96 20.57 27.17 13.55
CA PHE A 96 20.56 28.17 12.46
C PHE A 96 19.29 29.02 12.52
N LYS A 97 19.36 30.27 12.00
CA LYS A 97 18.29 31.26 12.14
C LYS A 97 16.94 30.83 11.54
N ALA A 98 16.96 30.07 10.44
CA ALA A 98 15.75 29.60 9.75
C ALA A 98 15.16 28.28 10.33
N ARG A 99 15.70 27.76 11.45
CA ARG A 99 15.30 26.45 12.00
C ARG A 99 13.80 26.36 12.33
N ALA A 100 13.21 27.43 12.87
CA ALA A 100 11.79 27.46 13.22
C ALA A 100 10.88 27.36 11.99
N LEU A 101 11.25 27.99 10.88
CA LEU A 101 10.50 27.90 9.62
C LEU A 101 10.59 26.49 9.03
N VAL A 102 11.79 25.90 8.99
CA VAL A 102 11.99 24.53 8.48
C VAL A 102 11.21 23.51 9.32
N ASN A 103 11.15 23.69 10.65
CA ASN A 103 10.42 22.79 11.55
C ASN A 103 8.89 22.93 11.48
N LEU A 104 8.37 24.03 10.93
CA LEU A 104 6.93 24.22 10.69
C LEU A 104 6.49 23.68 9.33
N ALA A 105 7.40 23.69 8.34
CA ALA A 105 7.13 23.26 6.97
C ALA A 105 7.26 21.74 6.78
N LEU A 106 7.78 21.03 7.78
CA LEU A 106 7.99 19.59 7.81
C LEU A 106 6.86 18.93 8.61
#